data_AF-A0A3D3A6V7-F1
#
_entry.id   AF-A0A3D3A6V7-F1
#
_cell.length_a   1.000
_cell.length_b   1.000
_cell.length_c   1.000
_cell.angle_alpha   90.00
_cell.angle_beta   90.00
_cell.angle_gamma   90.00
#
_symmetry.space_group_name_H-M   'P 1'
#
loop_
_entity.id
_entity.type
_entity.pdbx_description
1 polymer ?
#
loop_
_entity_poly.entity_id
_entity_poly.type
_entity_poly.pdbx_seq_one_letter_code
_entity_poly.pdbx_strand_id
1 'polypeptide(L)'
;MAKRLKDEFGVKRVGMMSYVHEDTKDTPTWLVKKLDSGYFCKGDLNWYGWPVKEFEAFVDTPFDILIDLELDPVLPLKFIVRASAAGMKVGVENAEWNKDLDLQLVREPAEDPEELEEVDVILQDPMDEWREHTERTIVFLNKIDLQ
;
A
#
# COMPACT_ATOMS: atom_id res chain seq x y z
N MET A 1 -4.00 6.52 -9.11
CA MET A 1 -3.32 5.29 -9.56
C MET A 1 -3.70 4.86 -10.96
N ALA A 2 -4.96 4.46 -11.25
CA ALA A 2 -5.36 3.95 -12.57
C ALA A 2 -5.01 4.88 -13.75
N LYS A 3 -5.25 6.20 -13.62
CA LYS A 3 -4.88 7.20 -14.64
C LYS A 3 -3.37 7.16 -14.95
N ARG A 4 -2.53 7.08 -13.93
CA ARG A 4 -1.08 7.02 -14.06
C ARG A 4 -0.63 5.77 -14.82
N LEU A 5 -1.23 4.62 -14.54
CA LEU A 5 -0.93 3.36 -15.26
C LEU A 5 -1.29 3.44 -16.75
N LYS A 6 -2.39 4.12 -17.08
CA LYS A 6 -2.78 4.33 -18.49
C LYS A 6 -1.85 5.33 -19.19
N ASP A 7 -1.60 6.47 -18.55
CA ASP A 7 -0.89 7.60 -19.16
C ASP A 7 0.63 7.37 -19.25
N GLU A 8 1.27 6.83 -18.20
CA GLU A 8 2.73 6.65 -18.14
C GLU A 8 3.19 5.29 -18.68
N PHE A 9 2.39 4.23 -18.46
CA PHE A 9 2.79 2.85 -18.75
C PHE A 9 2.00 2.23 -19.92
N GLY A 10 1.09 2.98 -20.53
CA GLY A 10 0.33 2.51 -21.70
C GLY A 10 -0.62 1.34 -21.41
N VAL A 11 -1.00 1.12 -20.14
CA VAL A 11 -1.90 0.04 -19.76
C VAL A 11 -3.29 0.28 -20.34
N LYS A 12 -3.78 -0.63 -21.18
CA LYS A 12 -5.04 -0.44 -21.93
C LYS A 12 -6.26 -0.40 -21.01
N ARG A 13 -6.30 -1.28 -20.01
CA ARG A 13 -7.42 -1.44 -19.08
C ARG A 13 -6.90 -1.65 -17.68
N VAL A 14 -7.48 -0.94 -16.72
CA VAL A 14 -7.13 -1.06 -15.30
C VAL A 14 -8.44 -1.27 -14.54
N GLY A 15 -8.62 -2.47 -14.01
CA GLY A 15 -9.75 -2.86 -13.18
C GLY A 15 -9.48 -2.59 -11.71
N MET A 16 -10.51 -2.21 -10.93
CA MET A 16 -10.45 -2.19 -9.47
C MET A 16 -11.73 -2.79 -8.91
N MET A 17 -11.61 -3.66 -7.91
CA MET A 17 -12.75 -4.19 -7.18
C MET A 17 -12.45 -4.07 -5.69
N SER A 18 -13.41 -3.52 -4.94
CA SER A 18 -13.27 -3.32 -3.50
C SER A 18 -14.47 -3.86 -2.76
N TYR A 19 -14.24 -4.27 -1.52
CA TYR A 19 -15.31 -4.67 -0.61
C TYR A 19 -15.49 -3.59 0.46
N VAL A 20 -16.75 -3.27 0.77
CA VAL A 20 -17.11 -2.32 1.82
C VAL A 20 -17.98 -3.01 2.85
N HIS A 21 -17.60 -2.89 4.13
CA HIS A 21 -18.29 -3.56 5.23
C HIS A 21 -19.64 -2.93 5.58
N GLU A 22 -19.86 -1.68 5.18
CA GLU A 22 -21.11 -0.93 5.33
C GLU A 22 -22.14 -1.26 4.24
N ASP A 23 -23.41 -0.91 4.50
CA ASP A 23 -24.46 -0.93 3.48
C ASP A 23 -24.25 0.21 2.46
N THR A 24 -24.79 0.04 1.25
CA THR A 24 -24.66 1.01 0.15
C THR A 24 -25.27 2.39 0.46
N LYS A 25 -26.19 2.48 1.40
CA LYS A 25 -26.77 3.75 1.89
C LYS A 25 -25.79 4.54 2.76
N ASP A 26 -24.86 3.84 3.41
CA ASP A 26 -23.89 4.39 4.36
C ASP A 26 -22.52 4.60 3.69
N THR A 27 -22.34 4.15 2.44
CA THR A 27 -21.12 4.39 1.67
C THR A 27 -20.95 5.88 1.33
N PRO A 28 -19.71 6.40 1.41
CA PRO A 28 -19.43 7.80 1.10
C PRO A 28 -19.75 8.15 -0.37
N THR A 29 -20.26 9.36 -0.62
CA THR A 29 -20.63 9.83 -1.97
C THR A 29 -19.47 9.84 -2.97
N TRP A 30 -18.22 9.93 -2.49
CA TRP A 30 -17.03 9.88 -3.34
C TRP A 30 -16.72 8.46 -3.86
N LEU A 31 -17.29 7.43 -3.22
CA LEU A 31 -17.15 6.04 -3.63
C LEU A 31 -18.17 5.74 -4.74
N VAL A 32 -17.85 6.19 -5.94
CA VAL A 32 -18.72 6.06 -7.12
C VAL A 32 -18.26 4.85 -7.94
N LYS A 33 -19.20 3.98 -8.30
CA LYS A 33 -18.98 2.87 -9.22
C LYS A 33 -18.64 3.41 -10.62
N LYS A 34 -17.50 3.01 -11.16
CA LYS A 34 -17.05 3.31 -12.53
C LYS A 34 -17.03 2.03 -13.36
N LEU A 35 -17.04 2.17 -14.67
CA LEU A 35 -17.11 1.04 -15.61
C LEU A 35 -16.03 -0.03 -15.39
N ASP A 36 -14.81 0.39 -15.05
CA ASP A 36 -13.68 -0.49 -14.74
C ASP A 36 -13.35 -0.50 -13.22
N SER A 37 -14.14 0.13 -12.36
CA SER A 37 -13.85 0.18 -10.93
C SER A 37 -15.13 0.05 -10.13
N GLY A 38 -15.34 -1.12 -9.55
CA GLY A 38 -16.54 -1.46 -8.79
C GLY A 38 -16.27 -1.60 -7.30
N TYR A 39 -17.35 -1.62 -6.54
CA TYR A 39 -17.33 -2.13 -5.18
C TYR A 39 -18.64 -2.87 -4.91
N PHE A 40 -18.61 -3.79 -3.96
CA PHE A 40 -19.79 -4.43 -3.42
C PHE A 40 -19.79 -4.30 -1.89
N CYS A 41 -20.99 -4.25 -1.33
CA CYS A 41 -21.23 -4.02 0.09
C CYS A 41 -21.57 -5.33 0.82
N LYS A 42 -21.64 -5.28 2.15
CA LYS A 42 -22.16 -6.39 2.97
C LYS A 42 -23.56 -6.84 2.54
N GLY A 43 -24.43 -5.91 2.13
CA GLY A 43 -25.76 -6.21 1.62
C GLY A 43 -25.78 -6.97 0.28
N ASP A 44 -24.66 -7.00 -0.44
CA ASP A 44 -24.49 -7.73 -1.70
C ASP A 44 -23.94 -9.15 -1.48
N LEU A 45 -23.80 -9.59 -0.22
CA LEU A 45 -23.35 -10.92 0.13
C LEU A 45 -24.53 -11.84 0.50
N ASN A 46 -24.39 -13.13 0.20
CA ASN A 46 -25.26 -14.16 0.78
C ASN A 46 -24.85 -14.50 2.22
N TRP A 47 -25.60 -15.40 2.86
CA TRP A 47 -25.32 -15.86 4.22
C TRP A 47 -23.99 -16.60 4.41
N TYR A 48 -23.39 -17.12 3.33
CA TYR A 48 -22.04 -17.70 3.34
C TYR A 48 -20.94 -16.65 3.20
N GLY A 49 -21.29 -15.37 3.04
CA GLY A 49 -20.35 -14.28 2.80
C GLY A 49 -19.87 -14.18 1.35
N TRP A 50 -20.53 -14.85 0.40
CA TRP A 50 -20.16 -14.76 -1.01
C TRP A 50 -20.92 -13.63 -1.71
N PRO A 51 -20.26 -12.88 -2.60
CA PRO A 51 -20.93 -11.88 -3.40
C PRO A 51 -21.98 -12.55 -4.29
N VAL A 52 -23.18 -11.99 -4.33
CA VAL A 52 -24.29 -12.45 -5.19
C VAL A 52 -24.58 -11.47 -6.32
N LYS A 53 -24.06 -10.25 -6.23
CA LYS A 53 -24.27 -9.19 -7.21
C LYS A 53 -22.97 -8.46 -7.48
N GLU A 54 -22.90 -7.84 -8.66
CA GLU A 54 -21.88 -6.85 -9.01
C GLU A 54 -20.43 -7.34 -9.04
N PHE A 55 -20.20 -8.65 -9.11
CA PHE A 55 -18.86 -9.22 -9.24
C PHE A 55 -18.59 -9.93 -10.57
N GLU A 56 -19.62 -10.47 -11.23
CA GLU A 56 -19.51 -11.33 -12.43
C GLU A 56 -18.68 -10.69 -13.54
N ALA A 57 -19.00 -9.45 -13.92
CA ALA A 57 -18.28 -8.73 -14.97
C ALA A 57 -16.78 -8.54 -14.67
N PHE A 58 -16.41 -8.47 -13.39
CA PHE A 58 -15.01 -8.35 -12.97
C PHE A 58 -14.32 -9.71 -13.02
N VAL A 59 -14.93 -10.76 -12.49
CA VAL A 59 -14.32 -12.11 -12.48
C VAL A 59 -14.22 -12.69 -13.89
N ASP A 60 -15.18 -12.41 -14.78
CA ASP A 60 -15.18 -12.87 -16.17
C ASP A 60 -14.24 -12.08 -17.06
N THR A 61 -13.74 -10.93 -16.60
CA THR A 61 -12.77 -10.15 -17.36
C THR A 61 -11.41 -10.88 -17.36
N PRO A 62 -10.83 -11.19 -18.54
CA PRO A 62 -9.53 -11.82 -18.64
C PRO A 62 -8.43 -10.76 -18.46
N PHE A 63 -8.18 -10.35 -17.22
CA PHE A 63 -7.04 -9.48 -16.91
C PHE A 63 -5.73 -10.23 -17.12
N ASP A 64 -4.70 -9.56 -17.64
CA ASP A 64 -3.36 -10.15 -17.72
C ASP A 64 -2.84 -10.47 -16.31
N ILE A 65 -3.07 -9.56 -15.36
CA ILE A 65 -2.63 -9.68 -13.96
C ILE A 65 -3.76 -9.20 -13.05
N LEU A 66 -4.12 -10.02 -12.06
CA LEU A 66 -4.92 -9.63 -10.90
C LEU A 66 -4.01 -9.56 -9.69
N ILE A 67 -4.05 -8.44 -8.96
CA ILE A 67 -3.23 -8.24 -7.75
C ILE A 67 -4.16 -8.08 -6.55
N ASP A 68 -4.08 -9.02 -5.62
CA ASP A 68 -4.70 -8.96 -4.31
C ASP A 68 -3.79 -8.19 -3.35
N LEU A 69 -4.28 -7.04 -2.88
CA LEU A 69 -3.54 -6.11 -2.03
C LEU A 69 -3.95 -6.21 -0.57
N GLU A 70 -4.86 -7.11 -0.23
CA GLU A 70 -5.35 -7.29 1.14
C GLU A 70 -4.28 -7.92 2.03
N LEU A 71 -4.01 -7.27 3.17
CA LEU A 71 -3.00 -7.74 4.13
C LEU A 71 -3.59 -8.83 5.02
N ASP A 72 -4.81 -8.58 5.46
CA ASP A 72 -5.63 -9.54 6.18
C ASP A 72 -6.64 -10.16 5.21
N PRO A 73 -6.96 -11.46 5.34
CA PRO A 73 -7.85 -12.12 4.41
C PRO A 73 -9.29 -11.61 4.53
N VAL A 74 -9.75 -10.92 3.48
CA VAL A 74 -11.15 -10.50 3.31
C VAL A 74 -11.91 -11.54 2.51
N LEU A 75 -12.75 -12.35 3.17
CA LEU A 75 -13.40 -13.52 2.57
C LEU A 75 -14.12 -13.23 1.23
N PRO A 76 -14.93 -12.16 1.08
CA PRO A 76 -15.55 -11.86 -0.21
C PRO A 76 -14.55 -11.56 -1.32
N LEU A 77 -13.41 -10.92 -1.03
CA LEU A 77 -12.36 -10.64 -2.01
C LEU A 77 -11.57 -11.91 -2.35
N LYS A 78 -11.36 -12.81 -1.40
CA LYS A 78 -10.77 -14.14 -1.69
C LYS A 78 -11.63 -14.95 -2.66
N PHE A 79 -12.96 -14.82 -2.55
CA PHE A 79 -13.87 -15.39 -3.55
C PHE A 79 -13.62 -14.79 -4.95
N ILE A 80 -13.46 -13.47 -5.06
CA ILE A 80 -13.14 -12.80 -6.34
C ILE A 80 -11.84 -13.32 -6.94
N VAL A 81 -10.78 -13.39 -6.14
CA VAL A 81 -9.47 -13.88 -6.58
C VAL A 81 -9.61 -15.31 -7.13
N ARG A 82 -10.27 -16.19 -6.38
CA ARG A 82 -10.49 -17.58 -6.80
C ARG A 82 -11.32 -17.68 -8.07
N ALA A 83 -12.42 -16.93 -8.17
CA ALA A 83 -13.35 -16.98 -9.30
C ALA A 83 -12.83 -16.27 -10.56
N SER A 84 -11.86 -15.36 -10.45
CA SER A 84 -11.36 -14.56 -11.57
C SER A 84 -10.72 -15.42 -12.68
N ALA A 85 -11.00 -15.03 -13.93
CA ALA A 85 -10.41 -15.54 -15.16
C ALA A 85 -9.08 -14.85 -15.53
N ALA A 86 -8.46 -14.11 -14.61
CA ALA A 86 -7.17 -13.48 -14.84
C ALA A 86 -6.08 -14.51 -15.18
N GLY A 87 -5.17 -14.14 -16.09
CA GLY A 87 -4.09 -15.00 -16.56
C GLY A 87 -3.00 -15.24 -15.52
N MET A 88 -2.81 -14.29 -14.60
CA MET A 88 -1.90 -14.41 -13.46
C MET A 88 -2.52 -13.77 -12.23
N LYS A 89 -2.50 -14.47 -11.10
CA LYS A 89 -3.00 -14.02 -9.80
C LYS A 89 -1.84 -13.83 -8.84
N VAL A 90 -1.69 -12.61 -8.37
CA VAL A 90 -0.63 -12.19 -7.45
C VAL A 90 -1.26 -11.74 -6.16
N GLY A 91 -0.70 -12.09 -5.01
CA GLY A 91 -1.24 -11.65 -3.72
C GLY A 91 -0.23 -11.76 -2.60
N VAL A 92 -0.55 -11.16 -1.45
CA VAL A 92 0.27 -11.28 -0.23
C VAL A 92 0.30 -12.72 0.25
N GLU A 93 1.47 -13.19 0.69
CA GLU A 93 1.62 -14.52 1.26
C GLU A 93 0.66 -14.73 2.44
N ASN A 94 -0.08 -15.84 2.41
CA ASN A 94 -0.99 -16.24 3.47
C ASN A 94 -1.10 -17.77 3.57
N ALA A 95 -1.00 -18.30 4.79
CA ALA A 95 -1.00 -19.75 5.04
C ALA A 95 -2.21 -20.51 4.45
N GLU A 96 -3.38 -19.88 4.36
CA GLU A 96 -4.62 -20.55 3.92
C GLU A 96 -4.98 -20.27 2.45
N TRP A 97 -4.62 -19.08 1.93
CA TRP A 97 -5.13 -18.57 0.64
C TRP A 97 -4.11 -18.62 -0.50
N ASN A 98 -2.90 -19.12 -0.26
CA ASN A 98 -1.83 -19.19 -1.26
C ASN A 98 -2.14 -20.08 -2.48
N LYS A 99 -3.10 -21.02 -2.37
CA LYS A 99 -3.41 -21.98 -3.44
C LYS A 99 -4.04 -21.32 -4.68
N ASP A 100 -4.67 -20.17 -4.50
CA ASP A 100 -5.34 -19.43 -5.57
C ASP A 100 -4.39 -18.42 -6.26
N LEU A 101 -3.11 -18.37 -5.86
CA LEU A 101 -2.11 -17.43 -6.35
C LEU A 101 -1.02 -18.13 -7.15
N ASP A 102 -0.60 -17.51 -8.25
CA ASP A 102 0.55 -17.92 -9.06
C ASP A 102 1.86 -17.32 -8.51
N LEU A 103 1.78 -16.11 -7.95
CA LEU A 103 2.91 -15.38 -7.36
C LEU A 103 2.52 -14.83 -5.98
N GLN A 104 3.42 -14.99 -5.01
CA GLN A 104 3.24 -14.50 -3.66
C GLN A 104 4.15 -13.31 -3.40
N LEU A 105 3.58 -12.25 -2.83
CA LEU A 105 4.30 -11.10 -2.31
C LEU A 105 4.69 -11.42 -0.87
N VAL A 106 5.95 -11.79 -0.69
CA VAL A 106 6.56 -12.01 0.62
C VAL A 106 7.01 -10.65 1.15
N ARG A 107 6.67 -10.35 2.39
CA ARG A 107 7.16 -9.18 3.09
C ARG A 107 8.41 -9.58 3.82
N GLU A 108 9.49 -8.83 3.60
CA GLU A 108 10.62 -8.88 4.52
C GLU A 108 10.09 -8.42 5.89
N PRO A 109 10.42 -9.13 6.98
CA PRO A 109 10.15 -8.61 8.31
C PRO A 109 10.79 -7.23 8.40
N ALA A 110 10.06 -6.25 8.95
CA ALA A 110 10.70 -4.99 9.30
C ALA A 110 11.88 -5.33 10.21
N GLU A 111 13.08 -4.88 9.85
CA GLU A 111 14.22 -4.90 10.77
C GLU A 111 13.72 -4.33 12.09
N ASP A 112 13.99 -5.04 13.19
CA ASP A 112 13.55 -4.59 14.51
C ASP A 112 14.02 -3.15 14.67
N PRO A 113 13.22 -2.22 15.23
CA PRO A 113 13.68 -0.85 15.48
C PRO A 113 14.97 -0.78 16.32
N GLU A 114 15.28 -1.88 17.02
CA GLU A 114 16.49 -2.11 17.81
C GLU A 114 17.71 -2.51 16.95
N GLU A 115 17.52 -3.04 15.73
CA GLU A 115 18.55 -3.37 14.74
C GLU A 115 18.87 -2.22 13.78
N LEU A 116 18.11 -1.12 13.83
CA LEU A 116 18.55 0.15 13.26
C LEU A 116 19.79 0.60 14.06
N GLU A 117 20.98 0.22 13.63
CA GLU A 117 22.20 0.89 14.05
C GLU A 117 21.94 2.40 13.93
N GLU A 118 22.05 3.13 15.05
CA GLU A 118 22.12 4.59 15.02
C GLU A 118 23.23 4.95 14.06
N VAL A 119 22.85 5.28 12.82
CA VAL A 119 23.78 5.87 11.86
C VAL A 119 24.01 7.29 12.37
N ASP A 120 24.98 7.43 13.27
CA ASP A 120 25.47 8.67 13.92
C ASP A 120 25.87 9.79 12.94
N VAL A 121 25.73 9.58 11.64
CA VAL A 121 26.12 10.52 10.59
C VAL A 121 25.19 11.76 10.54
N ILE A 122 23.99 11.71 11.14
CA ILE A 122 23.05 12.84 11.17
C ILE A 122 23.10 13.61 12.51
N LEU A 123 23.78 13.08 13.54
CA LEU A 123 23.87 13.71 14.88
C LEU A 123 25.10 14.58 15.11
N GLN A 124 26.02 14.68 14.14
CA GLN A 124 27.00 15.77 14.15
C GLN A 124 26.29 17.05 13.68
N ASP A 125 25.93 17.92 14.62
CA ASP A 125 25.40 19.24 14.29
C ASP A 125 26.50 19.95 13.49
N PRO A 126 26.28 20.33 12.21
CA PRO A 126 27.26 21.06 11.42
C PRO A 126 27.69 22.40 12.06
N MET A 127 27.01 22.82 13.13
CA MET A 127 27.35 23.97 13.95
C MET A 127 28.41 23.71 15.02
N ASP A 128 28.77 22.47 15.35
CA ASP A 128 29.70 22.17 16.45
C ASP A 128 31.12 22.67 16.15
N GLU A 129 31.62 22.44 14.93
CA GLU A 129 32.90 23.00 14.47
C GLU A 129 32.91 24.54 14.49
N TRP A 130 31.77 25.16 14.14
CA TRP A 130 31.60 26.61 14.15
C TRP A 130 31.56 27.18 15.58
N ARG A 131 30.97 26.46 16.53
CA ARG A 131 30.95 26.85 17.94
C ARG A 131 32.35 26.83 18.53
N GLU A 132 33.12 25.76 18.32
CA GLU A 132 34.50 25.69 18.77
C GLU A 132 35.37 26.81 18.17
N HIS A 133 35.22 27.06 16.87
CA HIS A 133 35.98 28.14 16.22
C HIS A 133 35.62 29.52 16.78
N THR A 134 34.32 29.76 17.03
CA THR A 134 33.84 31.02 17.60
C THR A 134 34.35 31.22 19.02
N GLU A 135 34.32 30.18 19.86
CA GLU A 135 34.84 30.23 21.23
C GLU A 135 36.35 30.51 21.26
N ARG A 136 37.13 29.87 20.38
CA ARG A 136 38.57 30.14 20.26
C ARG A 136 38.84 31.58 19.84
N THR A 137 38.04 32.11 18.92
CA THR A 137 38.16 33.51 18.46
C THR A 137 37.81 34.49 19.59
N ILE A 138 36.75 34.23 20.36
CA ILE A 138 36.36 35.05 21.52
C ILE A 138 37.46 35.06 22.59
N VAL A 139 38.05 33.90 22.91
CA VAL A 139 39.17 33.80 23.86
C VAL A 139 40.39 34.58 23.37
N PHE A 140 40.69 34.53 22.07
CA PHE A 140 41.78 35.29 21.48
C PHE A 140 41.55 36.80 21.58
N LEU A 141 40.36 37.28 21.23
CA LEU A 141 39.99 38.69 21.32
C LEU A 141 40.06 39.21 22.77
N ASN A 142 39.54 38.46 23.73
CA ASN A 142 39.60 38.82 25.15
C ASN A 142 41.03 38.89 25.70
N LYS A 143 41.98 38.14 25.12
CA LYS A 143 43.40 38.22 25.50
C LYS A 143 44.10 39.45 24.92
N ILE A 144 43.64 39.95 23.77
CA ILE A 144 44.16 41.16 23.13
C ILE A 144 43.66 42.42 23.86
N ASP A 145 42.40 42.45 24.29
CA ASP A 145 41.83 43.58 25.02
C ASP A 145 42.37 43.77 26.46
N LEU A 146 43.20 42.82 26.95
CA LEU A 146 43.84 42.86 28.27
C LEU A 146 45.32 43.29 28.24
N GLN A 147 45.85 43.74 27.09
CA GLN A 147 47.18 44.35 26.95
C GLN A 147 47.09 45.84 26.62
#